data_AF-M6D3L5-F1
#
_entry.id   AF-M6D3L5-F1
#
_cell.length_a   1.000
_cell.length_b   1.000
_cell.length_c   1.000
_cell.angle_alpha   90.00
_cell.angle_beta   90.00
_cell.angle_gamma   90.00
#
_symmetry.space_group_name_H-M   'P 1'
#
loop_
_entity.id
_entity.type
_entity.pdbx_description
1 polymer ?
#
loop_
_entity_poly.entity_id
_entity_poly.type
_entity_poly.pdbx_seq_one_letter_code
_entity_poly.pdbx_strand_id
1 'polypeptide(L)'
;MESENRKEHGGWLIQKGSKFCIIAALTESGNSSFFEYFKVLKAGFINGALTSAEKTNFSKLDHFFRRFSETGPWGNETQLKYLEGDIFEFKVKETGLRVTFFYDPQIRGVIVLTHHFIKKSQRTRKEEIERANLIKNSFIKGRKIDE
;
A
#
# COMPACT_ATOMS: atom_id res chain seq x y z
N MET A 1 -3.18 -18.96 16.89
CA MET A 1 -3.30 -19.36 15.48
C MET A 1 -2.82 -18.18 14.66
N GLU A 2 -1.51 -18.15 14.38
CA GLU A 2 -0.88 -17.10 13.57
C GLU A 2 -1.59 -17.08 12.22
N SER A 3 -2.32 -16.00 11.91
CA SER A 3 -2.77 -15.80 10.54
C SER A 3 -1.52 -15.49 9.72
N GLU A 4 -0.92 -16.53 9.14
CA GLU A 4 0.28 -16.44 8.33
C GLU A 4 0.12 -15.38 7.25
N ASN A 5 1.16 -14.58 7.07
CA ASN A 5 1.24 -13.63 5.98
C ASN A 5 1.10 -14.40 4.67
N ARG A 6 -0.03 -14.21 3.98
CA ARG A 6 -0.34 -14.93 2.75
C ARG A 6 0.16 -14.15 1.54
N LYS A 7 0.66 -14.86 0.53
CA LYS A 7 0.93 -14.26 -0.79
C LYS A 7 -0.27 -14.45 -1.72
N GLU A 8 -0.62 -13.40 -2.46
CA GLU A 8 -1.62 -13.44 -3.55
C GLU A 8 -1.12 -12.54 -4.69
N HIS A 9 -1.39 -12.93 -5.94
CA HIS A 9 -1.05 -12.13 -7.13
C HIS A 9 0.41 -11.66 -7.20
N GLY A 10 1.34 -12.48 -6.70
CA GLY A 10 2.78 -12.17 -6.65
C GLY A 10 3.23 -11.22 -5.53
N GLY A 11 2.32 -10.72 -4.69
CA GLY A 11 2.63 -9.84 -3.56
C GLY A 11 2.15 -10.38 -2.21
N TRP A 12 2.40 -9.63 -1.14
CA TRP A 12 1.89 -9.95 0.18
C TRP A 12 0.47 -9.42 0.34
N LEU A 13 -0.48 -10.27 0.72
CA LEU A 13 -1.86 -9.89 0.93
C LEU A 13 -1.98 -8.92 2.12
N ILE A 14 -2.57 -7.75 1.86
CA ILE A 14 -2.87 -6.73 2.88
C ILE A 14 -4.35 -6.78 3.25
N GLN A 15 -5.23 -6.79 2.25
CA GLN A 15 -6.69 -6.83 2.42
C GLN A 15 -7.32 -7.49 1.21
N LYS A 16 -8.29 -8.38 1.44
CA LYS A 16 -9.15 -8.94 0.39
C LYS A 16 -10.58 -8.46 0.62
N GLY A 17 -11.24 -8.00 -0.43
CA GLY A 17 -12.64 -7.62 -0.39
C GLY A 17 -13.37 -7.99 -1.67
N SER A 18 -14.67 -7.71 -1.72
CA SER A 18 -15.54 -8.12 -2.84
C SER A 18 -15.24 -7.42 -4.17
N LYS A 19 -14.56 -6.27 -4.15
CA LYS A 19 -14.24 -5.48 -5.36
C LYS A 19 -12.76 -5.47 -5.70
N PHE A 20 -11.91 -5.38 -4.68
CA PHE A 20 -10.47 -5.32 -4.85
C PHE A 20 -9.71 -6.21 -3.87
N CYS A 21 -8.63 -6.81 -4.37
CA CYS A 21 -7.55 -7.35 -3.58
C CYS A 21 -6.43 -6.29 -3.48
N ILE A 22 -5.94 -6.07 -2.27
CA ILE A 22 -4.87 -5.11 -1.97
C ILE A 22 -3.66 -5.93 -1.53
N ILE A 23 -2.57 -5.78 -2.28
CA ILE A 23 -1.30 -6.47 -2.00
C ILE A 23 -0.16 -5.46 -1.85
N ALA A 24 0.88 -5.83 -1.12
CA ALA A 24 2.14 -5.11 -1.09
C ALA A 24 3.13 -5.73 -2.07
N ALA A 25 3.78 -4.89 -2.87
CA ALA A 25 4.74 -5.28 -3.90
C ALA A 25 5.88 -6.11 -3.31
N LEU A 26 6.18 -7.25 -3.91
CA LEU A 26 7.38 -8.04 -3.68
C LEU A 26 8.34 -7.80 -4.86
N THR A 27 9.52 -7.23 -4.60
CA THR A 27 10.52 -6.97 -5.65
C THR A 27 11.21 -8.27 -6.09
N GLU A 28 11.95 -8.24 -7.21
CA GLU A 28 12.77 -9.37 -7.67
C GLU A 28 13.75 -9.87 -6.59
N SER A 29 14.25 -8.97 -5.74
CA SER A 29 15.12 -9.31 -4.60
C SER A 29 14.39 -9.89 -3.39
N GLY A 30 13.07 -10.11 -3.47
CA GLY A 30 12.25 -10.64 -2.38
C GLY A 30 11.89 -9.62 -1.30
N ASN A 31 12.18 -8.33 -1.51
CA ASN A 31 11.90 -7.28 -0.54
C ASN A 31 10.51 -6.68 -0.75
N SER A 32 9.87 -6.27 0.34
CA SER A 32 8.59 -5.56 0.28
C SER A 32 8.55 -4.38 1.24
N SER A 33 8.85 -3.19 0.70
CA SER A 33 9.01 -1.96 1.49
C SER A 33 7.76 -1.61 2.30
N PHE A 34 6.58 -1.62 1.67
CA PHE A 34 5.34 -1.34 2.39
C PHE A 34 4.95 -2.45 3.38
N PHE A 35 5.16 -3.72 3.00
CA PHE A 35 4.76 -4.83 3.85
C PHE A 35 5.53 -4.86 5.17
N GLU A 36 6.85 -4.66 5.15
CA GLU A 36 7.66 -4.65 6.38
C GLU A 36 7.21 -3.54 7.34
N TYR A 37 6.92 -2.35 6.80
CA TYR A 37 6.33 -1.26 7.57
C TYR A 37 4.98 -1.64 8.18
N PHE A 38 4.05 -2.14 7.34
CA PHE A 38 2.70 -2.44 7.77
C PHE A 38 2.64 -3.61 8.78
N LYS A 39 3.54 -4.59 8.65
CA LYS A 39 3.70 -5.70 9.59
C LYS A 39 4.07 -5.20 10.99
N VAL A 40 5.07 -4.32 11.09
CA VAL A 40 5.47 -3.70 12.36
C VAL A 40 4.33 -2.87 12.94
N LEU A 41 3.67 -2.07 12.10
CA LEU A 41 2.56 -1.22 12.51
C LEU A 41 1.38 -2.06 13.06
N LYS A 42 1.02 -3.15 12.38
CA LYS A 42 -0.04 -4.07 12.81
C LYS A 42 0.29 -4.77 14.13
N ALA A 43 1.51 -5.31 14.24
CA ALA A 43 1.95 -5.98 15.47
C ALA A 43 1.97 -5.01 16.66
N GLY A 44 2.49 -3.80 16.46
CA GLY A 44 2.48 -2.76 17.49
C GLY A 44 1.06 -2.36 17.89
N PHE A 45 0.12 -2.32 16.94
CA PHE A 45 -1.29 -2.00 17.24
C PHE A 45 -1.91 -3.07 18.15
N ILE A 46 -1.72 -4.35 17.82
CA ILE A 46 -2.22 -5.50 18.59
C ILE A 46 -1.63 -5.49 20.01
N ASN A 47 -0.32 -5.21 20.13
CA ASN A 47 0.39 -5.28 21.40
C ASN A 47 0.32 -3.97 22.21
N GLY A 48 -0.39 -2.95 21.71
CA GLY A 48 -0.52 -1.65 22.37
C GLY A 48 0.74 -0.77 22.38
N ALA A 49 1.78 -1.14 21.62
CA ALA A 49 3.11 -0.53 21.66
C ALA A 49 3.31 0.67 20.71
N LEU A 50 2.26 1.09 20.00
CA LEU A 50 2.33 2.21 19.05
C LEU A 50 2.29 3.58 19.74
N THR A 51 3.03 4.53 19.15
CA THR A 51 2.84 5.96 19.40
C THR A 51 1.46 6.44 18.93
N SER A 52 1.00 7.61 19.39
CA SER A 52 -0.29 8.18 18.96
C SER A 52 -0.37 8.42 17.44
N ALA A 53 0.74 8.81 16.82
CA ALA A 53 0.83 9.00 15.37
C ALA A 53 0.71 7.65 14.63
N GLU A 54 1.38 6.61 15.10
CA GLU A 54 1.29 5.27 14.52
C GLU A 54 -0.11 4.66 14.69
N LYS A 55 -0.75 4.84 15.85
CA LYS A 55 -2.16 4.42 16.04
C LYS A 55 -3.08 5.08 15.02
N THR A 56 -2.87 6.38 14.77
CA THR A 56 -3.60 7.14 13.74
C THR A 56 -3.34 6.58 12.35
N ASN A 57 -2.08 6.32 12.01
CA ASN A 57 -1.68 5.72 10.74
C ASN A 57 -2.36 4.37 10.51
N PHE A 58 -2.26 3.47 11.48
CA PHE A 58 -2.84 2.13 11.38
C PHE A 58 -4.35 2.20 11.17
N SER A 59 -5.05 2.94 12.03
CA SER A 59 -6.51 3.04 11.99
C SER A 59 -7.02 3.63 10.67
N LYS A 60 -6.29 4.61 10.11
CA LYS A 60 -6.65 5.23 8.83
C LYS A 60 -6.34 4.32 7.64
N LEU A 61 -5.17 3.69 7.63
CA LEU A 61 -4.81 2.73 6.58
C LEU A 61 -5.77 1.53 6.57
N ASP A 62 -6.06 0.95 7.73
CA ASP A 62 -7.03 -0.14 7.87
C ASP A 62 -8.41 0.26 7.31
N HIS A 63 -8.91 1.44 7.70
CA HIS A 63 -10.15 1.98 7.16
C HIS A 63 -10.11 2.17 5.64
N PHE A 64 -9.02 2.76 5.11
CA PHE A 64 -8.85 2.98 3.67
C PHE A 64 -8.81 1.67 2.89
N PHE A 65 -8.03 0.69 3.37
CA PHE A 65 -7.87 -0.60 2.70
C PHE A 65 -9.17 -1.40 2.72
N ARG A 66 -9.84 -1.47 3.87
CA ARG A 66 -11.16 -2.11 3.98
C ARG A 66 -12.16 -1.47 3.02
N ARG A 67 -12.29 -0.15 3.05
CA ARG A 67 -13.20 0.58 2.15
C ARG A 67 -12.86 0.34 0.67
N PHE A 68 -11.60 0.51 0.29
CA PHE A 68 -11.18 0.32 -1.11
C PHE A 68 -11.45 -1.11 -1.58
N SER A 69 -11.14 -2.10 -0.75
CA SER A 69 -11.34 -3.51 -1.06
C SER A 69 -12.81 -3.88 -1.29
N GLU A 70 -13.75 -3.20 -0.62
CA GLU A 70 -15.18 -3.50 -0.71
C GLU A 70 -15.96 -2.61 -1.68
N THR A 71 -15.55 -1.35 -1.85
CA THR A 71 -16.33 -0.37 -2.63
C THR A 71 -15.58 0.17 -3.84
N GLY A 72 -14.27 -0.10 -3.95
CA GLY A 72 -13.39 0.53 -4.92
C GLY A 72 -12.99 1.96 -4.54
N PRO A 73 -12.40 2.73 -5.48
CA PRO A 73 -11.94 4.09 -5.23
C PRO A 73 -13.10 5.03 -4.90
N TRP A 74 -12.84 6.05 -4.08
CA TRP A 74 -13.82 7.08 -3.72
C TRP A 74 -13.30 8.48 -4.07
N GLY A 75 -14.23 9.40 -4.37
CA GLY A 75 -13.92 10.78 -4.74
C GLY A 75 -13.52 11.65 -3.53
N ASN A 76 -12.34 11.43 -2.98
CA ASN A 76 -11.79 12.31 -1.94
C ASN A 76 -10.27 12.48 -2.08
N GLU A 77 -9.84 13.55 -2.75
CA GLU A 77 -8.43 13.89 -2.96
C GLU A 77 -7.62 14.15 -1.69
N THR A 78 -8.31 14.32 -0.56
CA THR A 78 -7.65 14.47 0.74
C THR A 78 -7.13 13.14 1.29
N GLN A 79 -7.68 12.02 0.82
CA GLN A 79 -7.40 10.66 1.29
C GLN A 79 -6.83 9.76 0.19
N LEU A 80 -7.30 9.92 -1.05
CA LEU A 80 -6.91 9.14 -2.21
C LEU A 80 -6.67 10.09 -3.38
N LYS A 81 -5.46 10.11 -3.94
CA LYS A 81 -5.09 11.08 -4.97
C LYS A 81 -4.24 10.44 -6.07
N TYR A 82 -4.52 10.79 -7.32
CA TYR A 82 -3.63 10.55 -8.44
C TYR A 82 -2.37 11.43 -8.33
N LEU A 83 -1.20 10.84 -8.54
CA LEU A 83 0.08 11.55 -8.60
C LEU A 83 0.49 11.84 -10.04
N GLU A 84 1.01 10.82 -10.74
CA GLU A 84 1.54 10.92 -12.09
C GLU A 84 1.60 9.52 -12.73
N GLY A 85 1.38 9.45 -14.05
CA GLY A 85 1.40 8.20 -14.82
C GLY A 85 0.26 7.28 -14.40
N ASP A 86 0.58 6.22 -13.69
CA ASP A 86 -0.38 5.28 -13.08
C ASP A 86 -0.17 5.11 -11.57
N ILE A 87 0.55 6.05 -10.96
CA ILE A 87 0.80 6.07 -9.52
C ILE A 87 -0.25 6.92 -8.81
N PHE A 88 -0.80 6.34 -7.74
CA PHE A 88 -1.75 6.95 -6.83
C PHE A 88 -1.18 6.94 -5.41
N GLU A 89 -1.73 7.76 -4.51
CA GLU A 89 -1.39 7.78 -3.10
C GLU A 89 -2.62 7.70 -2.18
N PHE A 90 -2.51 6.90 -1.12
CA PHE A 90 -3.30 7.08 0.09
C PHE A 90 -2.66 8.12 0.99
N LYS A 91 -3.50 8.89 1.69
CA LYS A 91 -3.08 10.06 2.46
C LYS A 91 -3.67 10.03 3.85
N VAL A 92 -2.82 9.84 4.85
CA VAL A 92 -3.15 10.16 6.24
C VAL A 92 -2.70 11.61 6.46
N LYS A 93 -3.65 12.53 6.56
CA LYS A 93 -3.33 13.96 6.63
C LYS A 93 -2.75 14.34 7.99
N GLU A 94 -3.30 13.73 9.04
CA GLU A 94 -3.01 13.98 10.44
C GLU A 94 -1.54 13.77 10.79
N THR A 95 -0.89 12.82 10.11
CA THR A 95 0.51 12.44 10.36
C THR A 95 1.44 12.76 9.18
N GLY A 96 0.87 13.19 8.05
CA GLY A 96 1.61 13.35 6.80
C GLY A 96 2.00 12.04 6.10
N LEU A 97 1.59 10.87 6.60
CA LEU A 97 1.90 9.59 5.96
C LEU A 97 1.26 9.47 4.57
N ARG A 98 2.05 8.99 3.62
CA ARG A 98 1.65 8.65 2.26
C ARG A 98 1.99 7.21 1.96
N VAL A 99 1.12 6.52 1.24
CA VAL A 99 1.36 5.17 0.73
C VAL A 99 1.06 5.19 -0.76
N THR A 100 2.05 4.90 -1.58
CA THR A 100 1.91 4.92 -3.04
C THR A 100 1.52 3.55 -3.56
N PHE A 101 0.70 3.53 -4.60
CA PHE A 101 0.23 2.31 -5.22
C PHE A 101 -0.07 2.51 -6.70
N PHE A 102 -0.27 1.41 -7.42
CA PHE A 102 -0.76 1.39 -8.80
C PHE A 102 -1.81 0.28 -8.96
N TYR A 103 -2.63 0.36 -10.01
CA TYR A 103 -3.52 -0.72 -10.39
C TYR A 103 -2.73 -1.78 -11.14
N ASP A 104 -2.96 -3.06 -10.82
CA ASP A 104 -2.32 -4.15 -11.56
C ASP A 104 -2.71 -4.12 -13.05
N PRO A 105 -1.75 -4.08 -13.97
CA PRO A 105 -2.06 -3.98 -15.40
C PRO A 105 -2.59 -5.28 -16.01
N GLN A 106 -2.41 -6.43 -15.36
CA GLN A 106 -2.84 -7.74 -15.88
C GLN A 106 -4.03 -8.32 -15.13
N ILE A 107 -4.25 -7.93 -13.86
CA ILE A 107 -5.31 -8.50 -13.02
C ILE A 107 -6.27 -7.39 -12.57
N ARG A 108 -7.46 -7.36 -13.19
CA ARG A 108 -8.51 -6.42 -12.79
C ARG A 108 -8.91 -6.65 -11.33
N GLY A 109 -9.09 -5.56 -10.59
CA GLY A 109 -9.46 -5.63 -9.17
C GLY A 109 -8.26 -5.86 -8.25
N VAL A 110 -7.03 -5.69 -8.71
CA VAL A 110 -5.85 -5.71 -7.83
C VAL A 110 -5.22 -4.32 -7.79
N ILE A 111 -4.94 -3.84 -6.58
CA ILE A 111 -4.03 -2.70 -6.38
C ILE A 111 -2.79 -3.14 -5.62
N VAL A 112 -1.65 -2.56 -5.98
CA VAL A 112 -0.33 -2.96 -5.51
C VAL A 112 0.34 -1.79 -4.80
N LEU A 113 0.48 -1.90 -3.48
CA LEU A 113 1.15 -0.92 -2.62
C LEU A 113 2.67 -1.04 -2.78
N THR A 114 3.37 0.06 -3.06
CA THR A 114 4.83 0.02 -3.30
C THR A 114 5.62 0.33 -2.03
N HIS A 115 5.48 1.53 -1.49
CA HIS A 115 6.18 2.00 -0.30
C HIS A 115 5.38 3.10 0.42
N HIS A 116 5.90 3.51 1.58
CA HIS A 116 5.38 4.63 2.34
C HIS A 116 6.45 5.71 2.55
N PHE A 117 6.01 6.93 2.82
CA PHE A 117 6.88 8.02 3.26
C PHE A 117 6.10 9.04 4.10
N ILE A 118 6.81 9.82 4.92
CA ILE A 118 6.24 10.98 5.63
C ILE A 118 6.49 12.23 4.79
N LYS A 119 5.41 12.90 4.38
CA LYS A 119 5.49 14.10 3.57
C LYS A 119 6.09 15.27 4.37
N LYS A 120 7.27 15.74 3.96
CA LYS A 120 7.97 16.89 4.56
C LYS A 120 7.74 18.23 3.84
N SER A 121 7.11 18.22 2.66
CA SER A 121 6.91 19.40 1.80
C SER A 121 5.51 19.43 1.19
N GLN A 122 5.04 20.61 0.76
CA GLN A 122 3.70 20.80 0.15
C GLN A 122 3.43 19.86 -1.04
N ARG A 123 4.42 19.67 -1.93
CA ARG A 123 4.34 18.71 -3.06
C ARG A 123 5.06 17.41 -2.76
N THR A 124 4.57 16.31 -3.35
CA THR A 124 5.25 15.01 -3.29
C THR A 124 6.51 15.14 -4.13
N ARG A 125 7.66 14.72 -3.58
CA ARG A 125 8.94 14.86 -4.26
C ARG A 125 8.96 13.91 -5.46
N LYS A 126 9.59 14.35 -6.56
CA LYS A 126 9.73 13.55 -7.78
C LYS A 126 10.38 12.19 -7.50
N GLU A 127 11.34 12.18 -6.57
CA GLU A 127 12.03 10.98 -6.07
C GLU A 127 11.08 9.88 -5.56
N GLU A 128 9.96 10.24 -4.90
CA GLU A 128 9.01 9.23 -4.40
C GLU A 128 8.17 8.61 -5.53
N ILE A 129 7.91 9.39 -6.59
CA ILE A 129 7.24 8.89 -7.81
C ILE A 129 8.20 7.99 -8.59
N GLU A 130 9.47 8.39 -8.72
CA GLU A 130 10.52 7.58 -9.34
C GLU A 130 10.72 6.27 -8.57
N ARG A 131 10.76 6.31 -7.23
CA ARG A 131 10.83 5.11 -6.38
C ARG A 131 9.61 4.21 -6.53
N ALA A 132 8.39 4.76 -6.61
CA ALA A 132 7.19 3.98 -6.85
C ALA A 132 7.27 3.22 -8.19
N ASN A 133 7.73 3.89 -9.25
CA ASN A 133 7.93 3.28 -10.57
C ASN A 133 9.01 2.20 -10.57
N LEU A 134 10.14 2.40 -9.87
CA LEU A 134 11.19 1.38 -9.74
C LEU A 134 10.66 0.11 -9.04
N ILE A 135 9.91 0.27 -7.95
CA ILE A 135 9.32 -0.87 -7.23
C ILE A 135 8.27 -1.57 -8.10
N LYS A 136 7.40 -0.80 -8.78
CA LYS A 136 6.42 -1.33 -9.73
C LYS A 136 7.07 -2.17 -10.82
N ASN A 137 8.10 -1.64 -11.47
CA ASN A 137 8.79 -2.34 -12.57
C ASN A 137 9.44 -3.62 -12.06
N SER A 138 10.09 -3.59 -10.88
CA SER A 138 10.66 -4.80 -10.30
C SER A 138 9.59 -5.82 -9.91
N PHE A 139 8.46 -5.40 -9.34
CA PHE A 139 7.34 -6.29 -9.05
C PHE A 139 6.78 -6.95 -10.31
N ILE A 140 6.53 -6.17 -11.38
CA ILE A 140 5.99 -6.69 -12.64
C ILE A 140 6.98 -7.68 -13.29
N LYS A 141 8.28 -7.42 -13.21
CA LYS A 141 9.32 -8.30 -13.77
C LYS A 141 9.54 -9.57 -12.94
N GLY A 142 9.47 -9.45 -11.62
CA GLY A 142 9.74 -10.53 -10.68
C GLY A 142 8.54 -11.41 -10.36
N ARG A 143 7.31 -10.94 -10.61
CA ARG A 143 6.12 -11.74 -10.34
C ARG A 143 6.03 -12.89 -11.34
N LYS A 144 5.86 -14.10 -10.80
CA LYS A 144 5.33 -15.22 -11.56
C LYS A 144 3.82 -15.12 -11.45
N ILE A 145 3.15 -14.97 -12.59
CA ILE A 145 1.71 -15.22 -12.65
C ILE A 145 1.61 -16.70 -12.92
N ASP A 146 1.04 -17.46 -11.98
CA ASP A 146 0.67 -18.84 -12.25
C ASP A 146 -0.35 -18.81 -13.39
N GLU A 147 0.02 -19.38 -14.54
CA GLU A 147 -0.83 -19.52 -15.74
C GLU A 147 -2.04 -20.43 -15.49
#